data_AF-A0A8T3L188-F1
#
_entry.id   AF-A0A8T3L188-F1
#
_cell.length_a   1.000
_cell.length_b   1.000
_cell.length_c   1.000
_cell.angle_alpha   90.00
_cell.angle_beta   90.00
_cell.angle_gamma   90.00
#
_symmetry.space_group_name_H-M   'P 1'
#
loop_
_entity.id
_entity.type
_entity.pdbx_description
1 polymer ?
#
loop_
_entity_poly.entity_id
_entity_poly.type
_entity_poly.pdbx_seq_one_letter_code
_entity_poly.pdbx_strand_id
1 'polypeptide(L)'
;MTESMPVSNEIIDADMFVAALKRGDMAEIEHKRVRGAVQFRGESVTFPMRALYTCFEGEVDFTGTKFEGGADFSGCTFSKTVAFRNVRVVGDFILDDVDVLDMPSLWGKRLPDAVSLNLNGLQVEGNFILDRTTVHGAVFAKGLQVERNASIRGCEINSPDLKDINAITLDNARIGGDFYFGCWAQYGSHYGKDGAYRESLVRGSVSATNIRVKGTVIIAGLQVLGDLSCWGSVFESTIFVKPFMKQANDGASVVAHTMVSGTLSFSAAKISGHLEIESTRVGGLLKLLSLESGTIVLGIFERCQPWRVKRRLVVRSRRRPLAAYPSCLAPEGMQRRHPKRR
;
A
#
# COMPACT_ATOMS: atom_id res chain seq x y z
N MET A 1 1.86 -0.31 -30.01
CA MET A 1 1.85 1.04 -30.59
C MET A 1 0.69 1.78 -29.96
N THR A 2 0.94 2.56 -28.92
CA THR A 2 -0.07 3.45 -28.32
C THR A 2 -0.05 4.75 -29.11
N GLU A 3 -1.03 4.93 -29.98
CA GLU A 3 -1.36 6.24 -30.52
C GLU A 3 -1.72 7.13 -29.33
N SER A 4 -0.84 8.09 -29.03
CA SER A 4 -1.17 9.20 -28.13
C SER A 4 -2.31 9.97 -28.78
N MET A 5 -3.54 9.72 -28.36
CA MET A 5 -4.66 10.55 -28.78
C MET A 5 -4.36 12.00 -28.42
N PRO A 6 -4.52 12.95 -29.35
CA PRO A 6 -4.23 14.35 -29.09
C PRO A 6 -5.19 14.83 -28.00
N VAL A 7 -4.62 15.20 -26.84
CA VAL A 7 -5.34 15.93 -25.78
C VAL A 7 -6.05 17.09 -26.46
N SER A 8 -7.39 17.16 -26.36
CA SER A 8 -8.12 18.29 -26.91
C SER A 8 -7.56 19.54 -26.23
N ASN A 9 -7.01 20.47 -27.00
CA ASN A 9 -6.31 21.66 -26.49
C ASN A 9 -7.28 22.71 -25.91
N GLU A 10 -8.50 22.33 -25.58
CA GLU A 10 -9.47 23.24 -24.99
C GLU A 10 -9.07 23.53 -23.54
N ILE A 11 -8.76 24.80 -23.32
CA ILE A 11 -8.30 25.34 -22.04
C ILE A 11 -9.51 25.94 -21.34
N ILE A 12 -9.71 25.54 -20.09
CA ILE A 12 -10.70 26.10 -19.18
C ILE A 12 -9.93 26.79 -18.06
N ASP A 13 -10.25 28.05 -17.78
CA ASP A 13 -9.66 28.72 -16.61
C ASP A 13 -10.23 28.12 -15.31
N ALA A 14 -9.39 27.96 -14.29
CA ALA A 14 -9.74 27.33 -13.02
C ALA A 14 -10.96 28.00 -12.34
N ASP A 15 -11.11 29.31 -12.47
CA ASP A 15 -12.26 30.05 -11.94
C ASP A 15 -13.57 29.66 -12.66
N MET A 16 -13.51 29.45 -13.99
CA MET A 16 -14.65 28.97 -14.76
C MET A 16 -15.01 27.53 -14.38
N PHE A 17 -14.01 26.68 -14.21
CA PHE A 17 -14.17 25.30 -13.74
C PHE A 17 -14.85 25.26 -12.37
N VAL A 18 -14.34 26.03 -11.39
CA VAL A 18 -14.92 26.16 -10.05
C VAL A 18 -16.35 26.68 -10.10
N ALA A 19 -16.60 27.72 -10.90
CA ALA A 19 -17.94 28.29 -11.02
C ALA A 19 -18.93 27.29 -11.64
N ALA A 20 -18.50 26.48 -12.61
CA ALA A 20 -19.33 25.45 -13.22
C ALA A 20 -19.63 24.28 -12.25
N LEU A 21 -18.66 23.88 -11.43
CA LEU A 21 -18.89 22.92 -10.34
C LEU A 21 -19.94 23.43 -9.35
N LYS A 22 -19.86 24.71 -8.95
CA LYS A 22 -20.84 25.32 -8.03
C LYS A 22 -22.25 25.38 -8.59
N ARG A 23 -22.39 25.60 -9.89
CA ARG A 23 -23.71 25.65 -10.57
C ARG A 23 -24.28 24.28 -10.89
N GLY A 24 -23.45 23.25 -10.88
CA GLY A 24 -23.83 21.90 -11.31
C GLY A 24 -23.85 21.68 -12.82
N ASP A 25 -23.22 22.58 -13.57
CA ASP A 25 -23.15 22.52 -15.03
C ASP A 25 -22.01 21.59 -15.51
N MET A 26 -21.19 21.08 -14.59
CA MET A 26 -19.95 20.36 -14.90
C MET A 26 -19.91 19.00 -14.20
N ALA A 27 -20.90 18.15 -14.51
CA ALA A 27 -20.90 16.75 -14.08
C ALA A 27 -19.77 15.94 -14.71
N GLU A 28 -19.43 16.26 -15.97
CA GLU A 28 -18.40 15.56 -16.72
C GLU A 28 -17.50 16.55 -17.47
N ILE A 29 -16.19 16.34 -17.37
CA ILE A 29 -15.16 17.03 -18.14
C ILE A 29 -14.16 15.99 -18.61
N GLU A 30 -13.85 16.00 -19.91
CA GLU A 30 -12.95 15.02 -20.51
C GLU A 30 -11.96 15.65 -21.48
N HIS A 31 -10.71 15.21 -21.45
CA HIS A 31 -9.64 15.65 -22.35
C HIS A 31 -9.43 17.17 -22.37
N LYS A 32 -9.54 17.85 -21.23
CA LYS A 32 -9.35 19.31 -21.10
C LYS A 32 -8.07 19.68 -20.36
N ARG A 33 -7.70 20.96 -20.45
CA ARG A 33 -6.68 21.58 -19.62
C ARG A 33 -7.31 22.62 -18.71
N VAL A 34 -7.16 22.46 -17.40
CA VAL A 34 -7.61 23.43 -16.40
C VAL A 34 -6.42 24.29 -15.99
N ARG A 35 -6.45 25.56 -16.40
CA ARG A 35 -5.36 26.52 -16.19
C ARG A 35 -5.59 27.33 -14.91
N GLY A 36 -4.56 27.40 -14.06
CA GLY A 36 -4.63 28.10 -12.77
C GLY A 36 -4.93 27.16 -11.60
N ALA A 37 -4.90 27.70 -10.38
CA ALA A 37 -5.12 26.92 -9.18
C ALA A 37 -6.63 26.69 -8.96
N VAL A 38 -7.04 25.44 -8.79
CA VAL A 38 -8.42 25.07 -8.47
C VAL A 38 -8.59 25.06 -6.95
N GLN A 39 -9.37 26.02 -6.44
CA GLN A 39 -9.67 26.13 -5.01
C GLN A 39 -11.17 25.90 -4.79
N PHE A 40 -11.52 24.72 -4.28
CA PHE A 40 -12.91 24.31 -4.06
C PHE A 40 -13.02 23.65 -2.69
N ARG A 41 -12.98 24.45 -1.62
CA ARG A 41 -12.84 23.98 -0.23
C ARG A 41 -14.15 24.09 0.56
N GLY A 42 -14.50 23.04 1.29
CA GLY A 42 -15.67 23.03 2.18
C GLY A 42 -17.02 23.12 1.45
N GLU A 43 -17.01 23.00 0.13
CA GLU A 43 -18.19 23.09 -0.72
C GLU A 43 -18.82 21.70 -0.92
N SER A 44 -19.99 21.65 -1.55
CA SER A 44 -20.64 20.38 -1.92
C SER A 44 -20.84 20.27 -3.42
N VAL A 45 -20.54 19.09 -3.96
CA VAL A 45 -20.87 18.68 -5.32
C VAL A 45 -22.02 17.69 -5.24
N THR A 46 -23.21 18.14 -5.63
CA THR A 46 -24.49 17.41 -5.43
C THR A 46 -24.81 16.42 -6.54
N PHE A 47 -23.86 16.18 -7.44
CA PHE A 47 -23.95 15.26 -8.57
C PHE A 47 -22.68 14.42 -8.62
N PRO A 48 -22.70 13.23 -9.26
CA PRO A 48 -21.48 12.48 -9.53
C PRO A 48 -20.55 13.31 -10.41
N MET A 49 -19.32 13.56 -9.94
CA MET A 49 -18.34 14.33 -10.70
C MET A 49 -17.38 13.38 -11.42
N ARG A 50 -17.17 13.62 -12.72
CA ARG A 50 -16.21 12.89 -13.55
C ARG A 50 -15.28 13.88 -14.25
N ALA A 51 -14.01 13.88 -13.88
CA ALA A 51 -12.94 14.54 -14.61
C ALA A 51 -12.04 13.45 -15.21
N LEU A 52 -12.15 13.22 -16.51
CA LEU A 52 -11.45 12.14 -17.19
C LEU A 52 -10.35 12.71 -18.07
N TYR A 53 -9.16 12.11 -18.03
CA TYR A 53 -8.06 12.48 -18.92
C TYR A 53 -7.78 14.00 -18.97
N THR A 54 -8.01 14.68 -17.85
CA THR A 54 -7.94 16.14 -17.74
C THR A 54 -6.65 16.55 -17.05
N CYS A 55 -5.99 17.57 -17.57
CA CYS A 55 -4.75 18.10 -17.01
C CYS A 55 -5.02 19.34 -16.16
N PHE A 56 -4.66 19.30 -14.88
CA PHE A 56 -4.69 20.44 -13.97
C PHE A 56 -3.29 21.03 -13.85
N GLU A 57 -3.11 22.26 -14.33
CA GLU A 57 -1.80 22.92 -14.39
C GLU A 57 -1.39 23.58 -13.07
N GLY A 58 -2.39 24.00 -12.28
CA GLY A 58 -2.20 24.59 -10.96
C GLY A 58 -2.38 23.58 -9.82
N GLU A 59 -2.26 24.08 -8.59
CA GLU A 59 -2.61 23.31 -7.40
C GLU A 59 -4.10 23.04 -7.37
N VAL A 60 -4.50 21.85 -6.91
CA VAL A 60 -5.89 21.46 -6.78
C VAL A 60 -6.20 21.19 -5.32
N ASP A 61 -7.12 21.96 -4.74
CA ASP A 61 -7.50 21.84 -3.34
C ASP A 61 -9.01 21.68 -3.16
N PHE A 62 -9.39 20.44 -2.84
CA PHE A 62 -10.75 20.02 -2.48
C PHE A 62 -10.93 19.85 -0.96
N THR A 63 -10.06 20.43 -0.12
CA THR A 63 -10.10 20.22 1.34
C THR A 63 -11.50 20.48 1.91
N GLY A 64 -12.05 19.50 2.64
CA GLY A 64 -13.36 19.59 3.31
C GLY A 64 -14.57 19.45 2.38
N THR A 65 -14.36 19.18 1.10
CA THR A 65 -15.45 19.09 0.11
C THR A 65 -16.25 17.80 0.26
N LYS A 66 -17.55 17.88 -0.03
CA LYS A 66 -18.46 16.74 -0.05
C LYS A 66 -18.88 16.41 -1.48
N PHE A 67 -18.68 15.17 -1.91
CA PHE A 67 -19.18 14.63 -3.18
C PHE A 67 -20.37 13.70 -2.90
N GLU A 68 -21.57 14.08 -3.32
CA GLU A 68 -22.80 13.33 -3.01
C GLU A 68 -23.05 12.14 -3.94
N GLY A 69 -22.44 12.11 -5.14
CA GLY A 69 -22.64 11.05 -6.12
C GLY A 69 -21.42 10.15 -6.40
N GLY A 70 -20.25 10.48 -5.82
CA GLY A 70 -18.96 9.92 -6.20
C GLY A 70 -18.06 10.95 -6.88
N ALA A 71 -16.76 10.67 -6.96
CA ALA A 71 -15.81 11.49 -7.69
C ALA A 71 -14.81 10.61 -8.43
N ASP A 72 -14.71 10.82 -9.74
CA ASP A 72 -13.85 10.06 -10.64
C ASP A 72 -12.88 11.03 -11.33
N PHE A 73 -11.59 10.81 -11.11
CA PHE A 73 -10.51 11.60 -11.69
C PHE A 73 -9.63 10.73 -12.62
N SER A 74 -10.18 9.65 -13.17
CA SER A 74 -9.39 8.67 -13.91
C SER A 74 -8.65 9.27 -15.11
N GLY A 75 -7.40 8.87 -15.30
CA GLY A 75 -6.56 9.38 -16.39
C GLY A 75 -6.08 10.83 -16.21
N CYS A 76 -6.43 11.50 -15.10
CA CYS A 76 -6.04 12.90 -14.90
C CYS A 76 -4.54 13.06 -14.65
N THR A 77 -4.01 14.23 -15.05
CA THR A 77 -2.67 14.67 -14.69
C THR A 77 -2.76 15.90 -13.79
N PHE A 78 -2.15 15.84 -12.62
CA PHE A 78 -1.99 16.98 -11.72
C PHE A 78 -0.54 17.44 -11.79
N SER A 79 -0.31 18.66 -12.26
CA SER A 79 1.03 19.22 -12.47
C SER A 79 1.68 19.77 -11.18
N LYS A 80 0.93 19.75 -10.08
CA LYS A 80 1.30 20.19 -8.73
C LYS A 80 0.58 19.34 -7.69
N THR A 81 0.82 19.66 -6.41
CA THR A 81 0.13 19.04 -5.27
C THR A 81 -1.39 19.07 -5.42
N VAL A 82 -2.01 17.95 -5.05
CA VAL A 82 -3.46 17.78 -5.01
C VAL A 82 -3.90 17.37 -3.60
N ALA A 83 -4.93 18.04 -3.07
CA ALA A 83 -5.41 17.83 -1.72
C ALA A 83 -6.90 17.47 -1.68
N PHE A 84 -7.19 16.29 -1.13
CA PHE A 84 -8.50 15.76 -0.77
C PHE A 84 -8.60 15.55 0.75
N ARG A 85 -8.08 16.51 1.53
CA ARG A 85 -8.07 16.42 2.99
C ARG A 85 -9.48 16.54 3.56
N ASN A 86 -9.85 15.65 4.47
CA ASN A 86 -11.18 15.66 5.10
C ASN A 86 -12.33 15.73 4.09
N VAL A 87 -12.13 15.20 2.88
CA VAL A 87 -13.17 15.09 1.86
C VAL A 87 -14.11 13.95 2.25
N ARG A 88 -15.40 14.12 1.97
CA ARG A 88 -16.39 13.04 2.09
C ARG A 88 -16.97 12.70 0.73
N VAL A 89 -17.01 11.42 0.41
CA VAL A 89 -17.53 10.89 -0.86
C VAL A 89 -18.57 9.82 -0.53
N VAL A 90 -19.82 10.05 -0.95
CA VAL A 90 -20.92 9.09 -0.75
C VAL A 90 -20.82 7.92 -1.74
N GLY A 91 -20.34 8.20 -2.95
CA GLY A 91 -20.08 7.18 -3.96
C GLY A 91 -18.67 6.60 -3.88
N ASP A 92 -18.21 6.07 -5.01
CA ASP A 92 -16.83 5.65 -5.19
C ASP A 92 -15.92 6.88 -5.35
N PHE A 93 -14.68 6.75 -4.89
CA PHE A 93 -13.61 7.72 -5.12
C PHE A 93 -12.51 7.08 -5.94
N ILE A 94 -12.35 7.56 -7.18
CA ILE A 94 -11.55 6.90 -8.21
C ILE A 94 -10.42 7.82 -8.66
N LEU A 95 -9.20 7.37 -8.41
CA LEU A 95 -7.93 7.89 -8.91
C LEU A 95 -7.26 6.76 -9.68
N ASP A 96 -7.84 6.39 -10.82
CA ASP A 96 -7.32 5.30 -11.64
C ASP A 96 -6.50 5.85 -12.81
N ASP A 97 -5.27 5.37 -13.00
CA ASP A 97 -4.36 5.85 -14.04
C ASP A 97 -4.07 7.37 -13.93
N VAL A 98 -3.92 7.86 -12.69
CA VAL A 98 -3.63 9.28 -12.41
C VAL A 98 -2.13 9.52 -12.35
N ASP A 99 -1.67 10.67 -12.87
CA ASP A 99 -0.30 11.13 -12.71
C ASP A 99 -0.26 12.41 -11.86
N VAL A 100 0.43 12.36 -10.72
CA VAL A 100 0.69 13.54 -9.86
C VAL A 100 2.16 13.90 -10.00
N LEU A 101 2.45 14.90 -10.82
CA LEU A 101 3.79 15.28 -11.29
C LEU A 101 4.17 16.65 -10.75
N ASP A 102 5.44 16.88 -10.46
CA ASP A 102 6.00 18.24 -10.33
C ASP A 102 6.52 18.66 -11.70
N MET A 103 5.76 19.46 -12.46
CA MET A 103 6.18 19.83 -13.83
C MET A 103 7.59 20.50 -13.98
N PRO A 104 8.17 21.20 -12.97
CA PRO A 104 9.58 21.63 -12.97
C PRO A 104 10.61 20.50 -13.11
N SER A 105 10.26 19.23 -12.90
CA SER A 105 11.20 18.11 -13.03
C SER A 105 11.60 17.79 -14.49
N LEU A 106 10.94 18.38 -15.49
CA LEU A 106 11.40 18.37 -16.89
C LEU A 106 12.61 19.31 -17.12
N TRP A 107 12.87 20.25 -16.20
CA TRP A 107 13.88 21.32 -16.36
C TRP A 107 14.94 21.35 -15.24
N GLY A 108 15.09 20.26 -14.49
CA GLY A 108 16.32 20.00 -13.72
C GLY A 108 16.44 20.67 -12.36
N LYS A 109 15.38 21.28 -11.80
CA LYS A 109 15.37 21.71 -10.39
C LYS A 109 14.13 21.19 -9.66
N ARG A 110 14.36 20.18 -8.83
CA ARG A 110 13.38 19.59 -7.91
C ARG A 110 13.05 20.60 -6.81
N LEU A 111 11.78 20.97 -6.64
CA LEU A 111 11.37 21.82 -5.53
C LEU A 111 11.47 21.02 -4.20
N PRO A 112 11.86 21.67 -3.08
CA PRO A 112 11.94 21.04 -1.77
C PRO A 112 10.56 20.66 -1.18
N ASP A 113 9.49 21.28 -1.68
CA ASP A 113 8.12 20.96 -1.32
C ASP A 113 7.65 19.79 -2.19
N ALA A 114 7.76 18.57 -1.68
CA ALA A 114 7.38 17.36 -2.42
C ALA A 114 5.92 17.46 -2.91
N VAL A 115 5.72 17.39 -4.23
CA VAL A 115 4.39 17.25 -4.83
C VAL A 115 3.75 15.99 -4.27
N SER A 116 2.65 16.15 -3.55
CA SER A 116 2.02 15.06 -2.81
C SER A 116 0.56 14.89 -3.19
N LEU A 117 0.10 13.64 -3.08
CA LEU A 117 -1.30 13.31 -3.09
C LEU A 117 -1.77 13.23 -1.64
N ASN A 118 -2.53 14.24 -1.19
CA ASN A 118 -2.96 14.34 0.20
C ASN A 118 -4.43 13.91 0.36
N LEU A 119 -4.63 12.70 0.86
CA LEU A 119 -5.89 12.02 1.15
C LEU A 119 -6.17 11.94 2.66
N ASN A 120 -5.47 12.72 3.49
CA ASN A 120 -5.60 12.62 4.94
C ASN A 120 -7.05 12.89 5.40
N GLY A 121 -7.62 11.96 6.16
CA GLY A 121 -8.99 12.05 6.64
C GLY A 121 -10.07 11.92 5.56
N LEU A 122 -9.71 11.49 4.34
CA LEU A 122 -10.69 11.17 3.29
C LEU A 122 -11.66 10.08 3.79
N GLN A 123 -12.94 10.29 3.55
CA GLN A 123 -14.03 9.37 3.88
C GLN A 123 -14.77 8.97 2.61
N VAL A 124 -14.86 7.67 2.34
CA VAL A 124 -15.49 7.11 1.14
C VAL A 124 -16.49 6.04 1.57
N GLU A 125 -17.78 6.26 1.32
CA GLU A 125 -18.85 5.29 1.58
C GLU A 125 -18.88 4.18 0.51
N GLY A 126 -18.38 4.48 -0.69
CA GLY A 126 -18.13 3.50 -1.75
C GLY A 126 -16.76 2.82 -1.65
N ASN A 127 -16.23 2.46 -2.81
CA ASN A 127 -14.88 1.94 -2.99
C ASN A 127 -13.88 3.08 -3.15
N PHE A 128 -12.66 2.86 -2.66
CA PHE A 128 -11.51 3.71 -2.91
C PHE A 128 -10.57 3.04 -3.91
N ILE A 129 -10.32 3.67 -5.05
CA ILE A 129 -9.45 3.15 -6.11
C ILE A 129 -8.31 4.14 -6.33
N LEU A 130 -7.08 3.70 -6.11
CA LEU A 130 -5.84 4.39 -6.45
C LEU A 130 -5.01 3.52 -7.40
N ASP A 131 -5.66 2.93 -8.40
CA ASP A 131 -5.01 1.99 -9.30
C ASP A 131 -4.22 2.74 -10.37
N ARG A 132 -3.17 2.10 -10.89
CA ARG A 132 -2.30 2.55 -12.00
C ARG A 132 -1.71 3.95 -11.84
N THR A 133 -1.75 4.50 -10.64
CA THR A 133 -1.39 5.89 -10.36
C THR A 133 0.11 6.09 -10.15
N THR A 134 0.67 7.13 -10.76
CA THR A 134 2.05 7.58 -10.56
C THR A 134 2.06 8.82 -9.67
N VAL A 135 2.88 8.84 -8.62
CA VAL A 135 3.04 10.03 -7.76
C VAL A 135 4.52 10.36 -7.62
N HIS A 136 4.92 11.55 -8.06
CA HIS A 136 6.29 12.07 -7.92
C HIS A 136 6.50 12.77 -6.57
N GLY A 137 6.12 12.07 -5.51
CA GLY A 137 6.29 12.45 -4.11
C GLY A 137 5.59 11.46 -3.19
N ALA A 138 5.05 11.94 -2.08
CA ALA A 138 4.42 11.10 -1.06
C ALA A 138 2.88 11.04 -1.22
N VAL A 139 2.30 9.91 -0.81
CA VAL A 139 0.85 9.72 -0.65
C VAL A 139 0.52 9.73 0.84
N PHE A 140 -0.22 10.75 1.27
CA PHE A 140 -0.66 10.89 2.65
C PHE A 140 -2.12 10.47 2.77
N ALA A 141 -2.41 9.31 3.35
CA ALA A 141 -3.75 8.77 3.55
C ALA A 141 -3.98 8.40 5.03
N LYS A 142 -3.42 9.22 5.94
CA LYS A 142 -3.60 9.04 7.38
C LYS A 142 -5.07 9.23 7.74
N GLY A 143 -5.62 8.27 8.47
CA GLY A 143 -7.02 8.29 8.87
C GLY A 143 -8.02 8.16 7.71
N LEU A 144 -7.58 7.63 6.55
CA LEU A 144 -8.48 7.26 5.45
C LEU A 144 -9.57 6.31 5.96
N GLN A 145 -10.82 6.55 5.59
CA GLN A 145 -11.95 5.70 5.92
C GLN A 145 -12.66 5.29 4.64
N VAL A 146 -12.77 3.97 4.43
CA VAL A 146 -13.44 3.38 3.27
C VAL A 146 -14.44 2.37 3.79
N GLU A 147 -15.72 2.54 3.51
CA GLU A 147 -16.75 1.62 4.00
C GLU A 147 -16.75 0.29 3.23
N ARG A 148 -16.35 0.30 1.96
CA ARG A 148 -16.21 -0.90 1.12
C ARG A 148 -14.74 -1.25 0.90
N ASN A 149 -14.35 -1.54 -0.33
CA ASN A 149 -13.03 -2.04 -0.66
C ASN A 149 -12.07 -0.88 -0.98
N ALA A 150 -10.81 -1.07 -0.65
CA ALA A 150 -9.73 -0.19 -1.06
C ALA A 150 -8.75 -0.92 -1.98
N SER A 151 -8.36 -0.25 -3.07
CA SER A 151 -7.39 -0.78 -4.04
C SER A 151 -6.29 0.24 -4.27
N ILE A 152 -5.05 -0.20 -4.11
CA ILE A 152 -3.84 0.55 -4.45
C ILE A 152 -3.00 -0.41 -5.30
N ARG A 153 -3.33 -0.52 -6.60
CA ARG A 153 -2.67 -1.50 -7.47
C ARG A 153 -2.03 -0.90 -8.70
N GLY A 154 -0.90 -1.46 -9.12
CA GLY A 154 -0.17 -0.98 -10.29
C GLY A 154 0.44 0.42 -10.11
N CYS A 155 0.61 0.88 -8.87
CA CYS A 155 1.05 2.25 -8.60
C CYS A 155 2.58 2.38 -8.67
N GLU A 156 3.05 3.57 -9.03
CA GLU A 156 4.46 3.94 -8.92
C GLU A 156 4.60 5.19 -8.04
N ILE A 157 5.11 5.01 -6.82
CA ILE A 157 5.29 6.11 -5.86
C ILE A 157 6.76 6.46 -5.76
N ASN A 158 7.09 7.64 -6.28
CA ASN A 158 8.43 8.21 -6.42
C ASN A 158 8.69 9.27 -5.36
N SER A 159 8.60 8.88 -4.09
CA SER A 159 8.90 9.79 -2.98
C SER A 159 10.38 10.18 -3.02
N PRO A 160 10.73 11.48 -2.90
CA PRO A 160 12.10 11.85 -2.58
C PRO A 160 12.52 11.12 -1.31
N ASP A 161 13.76 10.65 -1.30
CA ASP A 161 14.43 9.97 -0.19
C ASP A 161 14.71 10.97 0.95
N LEU A 162 13.64 11.57 1.48
CA LEU A 162 13.68 12.39 2.67
C LEU A 162 13.69 11.43 3.85
N LYS A 163 14.77 11.47 4.63
CA LYS A 163 15.12 10.52 5.70
C LYS A 163 14.04 10.23 6.74
N ASP A 164 12.92 10.96 6.74
CA ASP A 164 11.88 10.88 7.77
C ASP A 164 10.44 10.84 7.21
N ILE A 165 10.26 10.64 5.89
CA ILE A 165 8.93 10.60 5.28
C ILE A 165 8.68 9.25 4.61
N ASN A 166 7.58 8.60 4.98
CA ASN A 166 7.10 7.41 4.28
C ASN A 166 6.55 7.82 2.91
N ALA A 167 6.88 7.07 1.87
CA ALA A 167 6.34 7.25 0.53
C ALA A 167 4.81 7.08 0.52
N ILE A 168 4.27 6.18 1.34
CA ILE A 168 2.84 6.03 1.58
C ILE A 168 2.58 5.98 3.08
N THR A 169 1.63 6.78 3.55
CA THR A 169 1.14 6.74 4.94
C THR A 169 -0.33 6.37 4.97
N LEU A 170 -0.67 5.22 5.55
CA LEU A 170 -2.03 4.69 5.78
C LEU A 170 -2.34 4.59 7.28
N ASP A 171 -1.61 5.35 8.11
CA ASP A 171 -1.72 5.24 9.57
C ASP A 171 -3.14 5.55 10.04
N ASN A 172 -3.68 4.67 10.89
CA ASN A 172 -5.04 4.73 11.42
C ASN A 172 -6.14 4.64 10.35
N ALA A 173 -5.82 4.18 9.13
CA ALA A 173 -6.83 3.97 8.11
C ALA A 173 -7.80 2.84 8.52
N ARG A 174 -9.04 2.92 8.03
CA ARG A 174 -10.12 1.96 8.29
C ARG A 174 -10.75 1.55 6.97
N ILE A 175 -10.74 0.26 6.68
CA ILE A 175 -11.31 -0.31 5.45
C ILE A 175 -12.35 -1.36 5.86
N GLY A 176 -13.60 -1.13 5.43
CA GLY A 176 -14.74 -1.96 5.80
C GLY A 176 -14.89 -3.23 4.97
N GLY A 177 -14.26 -3.30 3.80
CA GLY A 177 -14.17 -4.48 2.94
C GLY A 177 -12.72 -4.97 2.77
N ASP A 178 -12.42 -5.47 1.58
CA ASP A 178 -11.11 -6.00 1.22
C ASP A 178 -10.11 -4.87 0.93
N PHE A 179 -8.82 -5.17 1.14
CA PHE A 179 -7.72 -4.26 0.79
C PHE A 179 -6.74 -4.93 -0.16
N TYR A 180 -6.60 -4.37 -1.36
CA TYR A 180 -5.70 -4.86 -2.39
C TYR A 180 -4.52 -3.91 -2.55
N PHE A 181 -3.29 -4.41 -2.39
CA PHE A 181 -2.08 -3.61 -2.50
C PHE A 181 -0.96 -4.35 -3.23
N GLY A 182 -0.72 -4.01 -4.50
CA GLY A 182 0.27 -4.73 -5.31
C GLY A 182 -0.03 -4.65 -6.79
N CYS A 183 0.55 -5.50 -7.61
CA CYS A 183 0.45 -5.36 -9.06
C CYS A 183 -0.98 -5.35 -9.56
N TRP A 184 -1.19 -4.61 -10.66
CA TRP A 184 -2.45 -4.56 -11.35
C TRP A 184 -2.40 -5.41 -12.62
N ALA A 185 -3.53 -6.03 -12.95
CA ALA A 185 -3.75 -6.61 -14.27
C ALA A 185 -5.23 -6.55 -14.64
N GLN A 186 -5.51 -6.54 -15.95
CA GLN A 186 -6.86 -6.51 -16.46
C GLN A 186 -7.60 -7.84 -16.20
N TYR A 187 -8.82 -7.74 -15.67
CA TYR A 187 -9.71 -8.87 -15.41
C TYR A 187 -10.06 -9.61 -16.71
N GLY A 188 -10.01 -10.94 -16.72
CA GLY A 188 -10.36 -11.76 -17.88
C GLY A 188 -9.27 -11.89 -18.95
N SER A 189 -8.16 -11.14 -18.84
CA SER A 189 -6.97 -11.48 -19.60
C SER A 189 -6.46 -12.83 -19.08
N HIS A 190 -6.32 -13.82 -19.96
CA HIS A 190 -5.36 -14.89 -19.70
C HIS A 190 -4.04 -14.14 -19.60
N TYR A 191 -3.62 -13.86 -18.37
CA TYR A 191 -2.43 -13.09 -18.06
C TYR A 191 -1.38 -13.45 -19.11
N GLY A 192 -1.04 -12.54 -20.03
CA GLY A 192 -0.05 -12.85 -21.07
C GLY A 192 -0.44 -13.02 -22.53
N LYS A 193 -1.66 -12.71 -22.96
CA LYS A 193 -1.80 -12.13 -24.30
C LYS A 193 -2.02 -10.62 -24.10
N ASP A 194 -1.09 -9.84 -24.65
CA ASP A 194 -1.20 -8.39 -24.85
C ASP A 194 -0.97 -7.44 -23.65
N GLY A 195 -0.10 -7.80 -22.70
CA GLY A 195 0.66 -6.79 -21.94
C GLY A 195 -0.09 -5.90 -20.94
N ALA A 196 -1.35 -6.19 -20.58
CA ALA A 196 -2.10 -5.42 -19.59
C ALA A 196 -1.72 -5.78 -18.13
N TYR A 197 -0.44 -5.61 -17.80
CA TYR A 197 0.13 -5.77 -16.46
C TYR A 197 0.87 -4.49 -16.08
N ARG A 198 0.68 -4.06 -14.82
CA ARG A 198 1.43 -2.93 -14.27
C ARG A 198 2.05 -3.31 -12.93
N GLU A 199 3.35 -3.11 -12.82
CA GLU A 199 4.09 -3.32 -11.58
C GLU A 199 3.61 -2.36 -10.49
N SER A 200 3.80 -2.74 -9.24
CA SER A 200 3.63 -1.83 -8.11
C SER A 200 4.94 -1.61 -7.41
N LEU A 201 5.40 -0.36 -7.45
CA LEU A 201 6.69 0.04 -6.95
C LEU A 201 6.55 1.26 -6.04
N VAL A 202 7.01 1.11 -4.80
CA VAL A 202 7.09 2.17 -3.82
C VAL A 202 8.55 2.45 -3.52
N ARG A 203 9.04 3.59 -4.01
CA ARG A 203 10.40 4.09 -3.73
C ARG A 203 10.40 4.82 -2.40
N GLY A 204 10.47 4.04 -1.32
CA GLY A 204 10.49 4.51 0.06
C GLY A 204 9.75 3.54 0.98
N SER A 205 9.51 3.96 2.22
CA SER A 205 8.79 3.16 3.20
C SER A 205 7.28 3.34 3.10
N VAL A 206 6.54 2.30 3.49
CA VAL A 206 5.09 2.33 3.69
C VAL A 206 4.80 2.15 5.17
N SER A 207 4.10 3.11 5.75
CA SER A 207 3.54 2.98 7.10
C SER A 207 2.04 2.77 7.02
N ALA A 208 1.57 1.66 7.57
CA ALA A 208 0.17 1.32 7.78
C ALA A 208 -0.05 1.01 9.27
N THR A 209 0.48 1.89 10.13
CA THR A 209 0.45 1.72 11.58
C THR A 209 -0.98 1.88 12.09
N ASN A 210 -1.45 0.96 12.93
CA ASN A 210 -2.82 0.92 13.43
C ASN A 210 -3.89 0.90 12.32
N ILE A 211 -3.57 0.38 11.13
CA ILE A 211 -4.60 0.18 10.09
C ILE A 211 -5.59 -0.88 10.58
N ARG A 212 -6.88 -0.69 10.26
CA ARG A 212 -7.91 -1.69 10.47
C ARG A 212 -8.54 -2.09 9.14
N VAL A 213 -8.54 -3.38 8.84
CA VAL A 213 -9.21 -3.93 7.65
C VAL A 213 -10.14 -5.04 8.08
N LYS A 214 -11.42 -4.94 7.72
CA LYS A 214 -12.41 -5.97 8.05
C LYS A 214 -12.35 -7.16 7.10
N GLY A 215 -12.19 -6.89 5.81
CA GLY A 215 -12.07 -7.90 4.76
C GLY A 215 -10.66 -8.46 4.63
N THR A 216 -10.45 -9.17 3.53
CA THR A 216 -9.19 -9.83 3.21
C THR A 216 -8.16 -8.81 2.77
N VAL A 217 -6.91 -8.98 3.20
CA VAL A 217 -5.78 -8.17 2.70
C VAL A 217 -4.97 -8.99 1.71
N ILE A 218 -4.77 -8.45 0.52
CA ILE A 218 -3.95 -9.08 -0.53
C ILE A 218 -2.81 -8.16 -0.91
N ILE A 219 -1.60 -8.56 -0.55
CA ILE A 219 -0.34 -7.94 -0.95
C ILE A 219 0.34 -8.83 -1.99
N ALA A 220 0.22 -8.47 -3.27
CA ALA A 220 0.62 -9.36 -4.37
C ALA A 220 1.55 -8.68 -5.38
N GLY A 221 2.80 -9.14 -5.50
CA GLY A 221 3.80 -8.60 -6.42
C GLY A 221 4.30 -7.19 -6.08
N LEU A 222 3.96 -6.66 -4.90
CA LEU A 222 4.34 -5.31 -4.47
C LEU A 222 5.85 -5.22 -4.21
N GLN A 223 6.50 -4.20 -4.76
CA GLN A 223 7.91 -3.90 -4.49
C GLN A 223 8.01 -2.63 -3.64
N VAL A 224 8.49 -2.76 -2.40
CA VAL A 224 8.76 -1.67 -1.48
C VAL A 224 10.27 -1.55 -1.28
N LEU A 225 10.86 -0.40 -1.64
CA LEU A 225 12.31 -0.19 -1.52
C LEU A 225 12.75 0.23 -0.11
N GLY A 226 11.82 0.58 0.77
CA GLY A 226 12.04 0.81 2.20
C GLY A 226 11.42 -0.27 3.08
N ASP A 227 10.88 0.16 4.22
CA ASP A 227 10.17 -0.69 5.16
C ASP A 227 8.67 -0.80 4.80
N LEU A 228 8.03 -1.91 5.16
CA LEU A 228 6.58 -2.06 5.17
C LEU A 228 6.13 -2.40 6.60
N SER A 229 5.50 -1.43 7.26
CA SER A 229 5.08 -1.55 8.66
C SER A 229 3.57 -1.58 8.81
N CYS A 230 3.05 -2.68 9.37
CA CYS A 230 1.67 -2.85 9.83
C CYS A 230 1.63 -2.96 11.36
N TRP A 231 2.41 -2.14 12.06
CA TRP A 231 2.51 -2.20 13.51
C TRP A 231 1.17 -1.86 14.19
N GLY A 232 0.79 -2.65 15.20
CA GLY A 232 -0.44 -2.39 15.98
C GLY A 232 -1.74 -2.55 15.20
N SER A 233 -1.67 -3.08 13.97
CA SER A 233 -2.79 -3.13 13.04
C SER A 233 -3.74 -4.29 13.34
N VAL A 234 -5.01 -4.13 12.95
CA VAL A 234 -6.07 -5.12 13.18
C VAL A 234 -6.66 -5.59 11.87
N PHE A 235 -6.63 -6.90 11.64
CA PHE A 235 -7.15 -7.53 10.45
C PHE A 235 -8.19 -8.56 10.88
N GLU A 236 -9.45 -8.33 10.51
CA GLU A 236 -10.57 -9.20 10.94
C GLU A 236 -10.72 -10.44 10.03
N SER A 237 -9.88 -10.53 8.98
CA SER A 237 -9.80 -11.66 8.06
C SER A 237 -8.33 -12.08 7.84
N THR A 238 -8.08 -12.83 6.76
CA THR A 238 -6.77 -13.34 6.34
C THR A 238 -5.95 -12.29 5.61
N ILE A 239 -4.63 -12.35 5.80
CA ILE A 239 -3.64 -11.57 5.04
C ILE A 239 -2.86 -12.52 4.15
N PHE A 240 -2.83 -12.22 2.86
CA PHE A 240 -2.01 -12.89 1.88
C PHE A 240 -0.89 -11.97 1.42
N VAL A 241 0.36 -12.37 1.63
CA VAL A 241 1.56 -11.73 1.07
C VAL A 241 2.18 -12.72 0.11
N LYS A 242 1.94 -12.55 -1.18
CA LYS A 242 2.23 -13.59 -2.19
C LYS A 242 2.82 -13.01 -3.47
N PRO A 243 3.48 -13.82 -4.33
CA PRO A 243 3.83 -13.35 -5.67
C PRO A 243 2.56 -13.02 -6.47
N PHE A 244 2.71 -12.11 -7.42
CA PHE A 244 1.72 -11.91 -8.46
C PHE A 244 1.90 -12.96 -9.54
N MET A 245 0.86 -13.76 -9.76
CA MET A 245 0.87 -14.92 -10.64
C MET A 245 0.13 -14.62 -11.94
N LYS A 246 0.64 -15.17 -13.03
CA LYS A 246 0.02 -15.21 -14.35
C LYS A 246 -0.42 -16.63 -14.63
N GLN A 247 -1.71 -16.84 -14.89
CA GLN A 247 -2.17 -18.09 -15.50
C GLN A 247 -1.87 -18.06 -17.00
N ALA A 248 -1.03 -19.00 -17.43
CA ALA A 248 -0.77 -19.30 -18.82
C ALA A 248 -1.32 -20.69 -19.16
N ASN A 249 -1.39 -21.01 -20.45
CA ASN A 249 -1.95 -22.27 -20.95
C ASN A 249 -1.19 -23.51 -20.45
N ASP A 250 0.08 -23.35 -20.02
CA ASP A 250 0.96 -24.37 -19.47
C ASP A 250 1.04 -24.35 -17.93
N GLY A 251 0.25 -23.49 -17.27
CA GLY A 251 0.14 -23.38 -15.82
C GLY A 251 0.33 -21.96 -15.28
N ALA A 252 0.49 -21.84 -13.96
CA ALA A 252 0.73 -20.56 -13.31
C ALA A 252 2.24 -20.24 -13.28
N SER A 253 2.64 -19.07 -13.76
CA SER A 253 4.00 -18.53 -13.65
C SER A 253 4.01 -17.28 -12.78
N VAL A 254 5.11 -17.07 -12.03
CA VAL A 254 5.31 -15.83 -11.26
C VAL A 254 5.62 -14.70 -12.24
N VAL A 255 4.86 -13.60 -12.17
CA VAL A 255 5.15 -12.36 -12.93
C VAL A 255 6.02 -11.43 -12.09
N ALA A 256 5.68 -11.29 -10.81
CA ALA A 256 6.44 -10.47 -9.88
C ALA A 256 6.39 -11.07 -8.47
N HIS A 257 7.52 -11.05 -7.78
CA HIS A 257 7.56 -11.37 -6.36
C HIS A 257 7.14 -10.16 -5.54
N THR A 258 6.46 -10.38 -4.41
CA THR A 258 6.39 -9.35 -3.37
C THR A 258 7.78 -9.21 -2.75
N MET A 259 8.28 -7.97 -2.67
CA MET A 259 9.60 -7.65 -2.17
C MET A 259 9.54 -6.43 -1.25
N VAL A 260 10.17 -6.55 -0.10
CA VAL A 260 10.42 -5.44 0.83
C VAL A 260 11.93 -5.39 1.07
N SER A 261 12.61 -4.36 0.57
CA SER A 261 14.07 -4.23 0.72
C SER A 261 14.48 -4.04 2.17
N GLY A 262 13.66 -3.34 2.95
CA GLY A 262 13.84 -3.13 4.38
C GLY A 262 13.14 -4.19 5.25
N THR A 263 12.56 -3.72 6.33
CA THR A 263 11.82 -4.51 7.32
C THR A 263 10.36 -4.71 6.89
N LEU A 264 9.89 -5.95 6.93
CA LEU A 264 8.47 -6.28 6.91
C LEU A 264 8.00 -6.53 8.34
N SER A 265 7.08 -5.71 8.85
CA SER A 265 6.64 -5.76 10.26
C SER A 265 5.14 -5.94 10.41
N PHE A 266 4.74 -6.99 11.13
CA PHE A 266 3.40 -7.20 11.68
C PHE A 266 3.44 -7.20 13.22
N SER A 267 4.40 -6.48 13.81
CA SER A 267 4.56 -6.46 15.27
C SER A 267 3.35 -5.82 15.95
N ALA A 268 2.90 -6.40 17.06
CA ALA A 268 1.68 -6.02 17.78
C ALA A 268 0.40 -6.04 16.95
N ALA A 269 0.42 -6.64 15.75
CA ALA A 269 -0.79 -6.79 14.95
C ALA A 269 -1.69 -7.90 15.50
N LYS A 270 -2.98 -7.81 15.21
CA LYS A 270 -3.99 -8.83 15.48
C LYS A 270 -4.64 -9.27 14.19
N ILE A 271 -4.62 -10.57 13.90
CA ILE A 271 -5.16 -11.18 12.70
C ILE A 271 -6.14 -12.27 13.13
N SER A 272 -7.44 -12.06 12.91
CA SER A 272 -8.47 -13.04 13.27
C SER A 272 -8.40 -14.30 12.40
N GLY A 273 -8.03 -14.13 11.12
CA GLY A 273 -7.78 -15.24 10.20
C GLY A 273 -6.35 -15.77 10.31
N HIS A 274 -5.69 -15.90 9.15
CA HIS A 274 -4.32 -16.37 9.04
C HIS A 274 -3.40 -15.32 8.41
N LEU A 275 -2.10 -15.45 8.68
CA LEU A 275 -1.06 -14.73 7.97
C LEU A 275 -0.35 -15.71 7.04
N GLU A 276 -0.49 -15.51 5.73
CA GLU A 276 0.20 -16.29 4.72
C GLU A 276 1.26 -15.42 4.03
N ILE A 277 2.52 -15.82 4.13
CA ILE A 277 3.65 -15.20 3.45
C ILE A 277 4.28 -16.24 2.53
N GLU A 278 4.05 -16.08 1.24
CA GLU A 278 4.50 -16.99 0.20
C GLU A 278 5.49 -16.29 -0.73
N SER A 279 6.65 -16.93 -1.00
CA SER A 279 7.65 -16.49 -2.00
C SER A 279 7.97 -14.98 -1.97
N THR A 280 7.91 -14.39 -0.77
CA THR A 280 8.13 -12.97 -0.51
C THR A 280 9.57 -12.74 -0.09
N ARG A 281 10.22 -11.74 -0.68
CA ARG A 281 11.61 -11.38 -0.38
C ARG A 281 11.62 -10.26 0.65
N VAL A 282 12.27 -10.48 1.78
CA VAL A 282 12.50 -9.44 2.81
C VAL A 282 14.02 -9.26 2.93
N GLY A 283 14.51 -8.07 2.54
CA GLY A 283 15.95 -7.77 2.57
C GLY A 283 16.45 -7.44 3.98
N GLY A 284 15.59 -6.88 4.83
CA GLY A 284 15.84 -6.62 6.24
C GLY A 284 15.23 -7.68 7.16
N LEU A 285 14.51 -7.23 8.19
CA LEU A 285 13.92 -8.11 9.19
C LEU A 285 12.47 -8.44 8.86
N LEU A 286 12.06 -9.69 9.10
CA LEU A 286 10.67 -10.06 9.27
C LEU A 286 10.32 -9.97 10.77
N LYS A 287 9.54 -8.95 11.17
CA LYS A 287 9.19 -8.70 12.58
C LYS A 287 7.74 -9.13 12.87
N LEU A 288 7.59 -10.15 13.71
CA LEU A 288 6.30 -10.68 14.16
C LEU A 288 6.15 -10.59 15.69
N LEU A 289 6.81 -9.60 16.32
CA LEU A 289 6.86 -9.47 17.77
C LEU A 289 5.46 -9.20 18.33
N SER A 290 5.00 -10.01 19.27
CA SER A 290 3.66 -9.89 19.87
C SER A 290 2.52 -9.93 18.85
N LEU A 291 2.73 -10.60 17.71
CA LEU A 291 1.68 -10.87 16.73
C LEU A 291 0.66 -11.86 17.33
N GLU A 292 -0.61 -11.48 17.30
CA GLU A 292 -1.73 -12.40 17.52
C GLU A 292 -2.28 -12.80 16.14
N SER A 293 -2.23 -14.10 15.80
CA SER A 293 -2.75 -14.61 14.54
C SER A 293 -3.25 -16.05 14.74
N GLY A 294 -4.25 -16.48 13.97
CA GLY A 294 -4.69 -17.87 14.00
C GLY A 294 -3.58 -18.82 13.55
N THR A 295 -3.26 -18.81 12.26
CA THR A 295 -2.20 -19.65 11.66
C THR A 295 -1.23 -18.75 10.94
N ILE A 296 0.06 -19.05 11.06
CA ILE A 296 1.12 -18.39 10.28
C ILE A 296 1.66 -19.42 9.29
N VAL A 297 1.46 -19.15 8.00
CA VAL A 297 1.97 -19.96 6.90
C VAL A 297 3.13 -19.22 6.26
N LEU A 298 4.31 -19.87 6.24
CA LEU A 298 5.49 -19.39 5.53
C LEU A 298 5.80 -20.40 4.42
N GLY A 299 5.57 -20.00 3.17
CA GLY A 299 5.64 -20.89 2.02
C GLY A 299 6.64 -20.42 0.96
N ILE A 300 7.15 -21.36 0.19
CA ILE A 300 7.87 -21.08 -1.06
C ILE A 300 7.08 -21.75 -2.17
N PHE A 301 6.58 -20.94 -3.10
CA PHE A 301 6.03 -21.43 -4.35
C PHE A 301 7.17 -21.85 -5.29
N GLU A 302 7.43 -23.16 -5.35
CA GLU A 302 8.28 -23.77 -6.37
C GLU A 302 7.39 -24.47 -7.40
N ARG A 303 7.09 -23.80 -8.53
CA ARG A 303 6.76 -24.54 -9.76
C ARG A 303 8.05 -24.74 -10.54
N CYS A 304 8.44 -26.00 -10.65
CA CYS A 304 9.63 -26.54 -11.32
C CYS A 304 10.02 -25.79 -12.61
N GLN A 305 11.18 -25.16 -12.60
CA GLN A 305 12.15 -25.36 -13.68
C GLN A 305 13.08 -26.49 -13.19
N PRO A 306 13.42 -27.49 -14.02
CA PRO A 306 14.38 -28.50 -13.60
C PRO A 306 15.73 -27.81 -13.34
N TRP A 307 16.50 -28.40 -12.41
CA TRP A 307 17.90 -28.09 -12.06
C TRP A 307 18.15 -27.18 -10.84
N ARG A 308 18.27 -27.89 -9.70
CA ARG A 308 19.20 -27.66 -8.56
C ARG A 308 19.13 -26.33 -7.82
N VAL A 309 18.60 -26.38 -6.59
CA VAL A 309 19.30 -25.80 -5.43
C VAL A 309 19.17 -26.71 -4.21
N LYS A 310 20.31 -27.26 -3.75
CA LYS A 310 20.48 -27.81 -2.40
C LYS A 310 20.69 -26.65 -1.43
N ARG A 311 19.76 -26.31 -0.54
CA ARG A 311 20.09 -25.73 0.79
C ARG A 311 19.07 -26.13 1.86
N ARG A 312 19.60 -26.70 2.95
CA ARG A 312 18.87 -27.13 4.14
C ARG A 312 18.64 -25.90 5.04
N LEU A 313 17.39 -25.58 5.35
CA LEU A 313 17.06 -24.55 6.33
C LEU A 313 17.54 -25.02 7.72
N VAL A 314 18.44 -24.26 8.34
CA VAL A 314 18.86 -24.50 9.73
C VAL A 314 18.09 -23.56 10.63
N VAL A 315 17.04 -24.06 11.28
CA VAL A 315 16.35 -23.34 12.35
C VAL A 315 17.20 -23.46 13.61
N ARG A 316 17.93 -22.40 13.98
CA ARG A 316 18.60 -22.33 15.29
C ARG A 316 17.62 -21.82 16.34
N SER A 317 16.95 -22.74 17.04
CA SER A 317 16.34 -22.41 18.33
C SER A 317 17.45 -22.33 19.39
N ARG A 318 17.62 -21.18 20.04
CA ARG A 318 18.39 -21.11 21.29
C ARG A 318 17.50 -21.61 22.43
N ARG A 319 17.43 -22.93 22.62
CA ARG A 319 17.02 -23.48 23.92
C ARG A 319 18.20 -23.34 24.87
N ARG A 320 18.06 -22.54 25.93
CA ARG A 320 18.94 -22.65 27.10
C ARG A 320 18.69 -24.04 27.72
N PRO A 321 19.72 -24.86 27.97
CA PRO A 321 19.51 -26.10 28.70
C PRO A 321 19.19 -25.77 30.17
N LEU A 322 18.08 -26.31 30.66
CA LEU A 322 17.81 -26.46 32.09
C LEU A 322 18.93 -27.33 32.67
N ALA A 323 19.66 -26.78 33.64
CA ALA A 323 20.69 -27.52 34.36
C ALA A 323 20.05 -28.71 35.08
N ALA A 324 20.55 -29.92 34.79
CA ALA A 324 20.24 -31.11 35.55
C ALA A 324 20.85 -30.99 36.95
N TYR A 325 20.04 -31.17 37.99
CA TYR A 325 20.50 -31.35 39.36
C TYR A 325 21.34 -32.64 39.45
N PRO A 326 22.55 -32.62 40.04
CA PRO A 326 23.31 -33.84 40.27
C PRO A 326 22.72 -34.62 41.44
N SER A 327 22.54 -35.91 41.19
CA SER A 327 22.28 -36.99 42.14
C SER A 327 23.22 -36.97 43.34
N CYS A 328 22.66 -37.11 44.54
CA CYS A 328 23.38 -37.33 45.79
C CYS A 328 24.20 -38.63 45.72
N LEU A 329 25.53 -38.49 45.72
CA LEU A 329 26.46 -39.51 46.18
C LEU A 329 27.08 -39.00 47.48
N ALA A 330 27.05 -39.86 48.50
CA ALA A 330 27.56 -39.63 49.84
C ALA A 330 29.08 -39.36 49.86
N PRO A 331 29.59 -38.60 50.84
CA PRO A 331 30.97 -38.71 51.26
C PRO A 331 31.08 -39.48 52.59
N GLU A 332 31.81 -40.59 52.54
CA GLU A 332 32.54 -41.14 53.67
C GLU A 332 33.52 -40.09 54.20
N GLY A 333 33.59 -39.93 55.53
CA GLY A 333 34.60 -39.08 56.15
C GLY A 333 34.20 -38.51 57.50
N MET A 334 34.00 -39.36 58.51
CA MET A 334 33.97 -38.90 59.90
C MET A 334 34.97 -39.66 60.75
N GLN A 335 36.18 -39.10 60.84
CA GLN A 335 37.13 -39.39 61.90
C GLN A 335 36.56 -38.84 63.22
N ARG A 336 36.32 -39.71 64.21
CA ARG A 336 36.24 -39.33 65.63
C ARG A 336 37.32 -40.06 66.41
N ARG A 337 38.25 -39.27 66.96
CA ARG A 337 39.02 -39.58 68.20
C ARG A 337 38.00 -39.68 69.36
N HIS A 338 38.14 -40.42 70.47
CA HIS A 338 39.27 -40.97 71.22
C HIS A 338 38.71 -42.05 72.23
N PRO A 339 39.57 -42.74 73.02
CA PRO A 339 39.28 -44.00 73.70
C PRO A 339 38.78 -43.83 75.14
N LYS A 340 38.21 -44.89 75.72
CA LYS A 340 38.45 -45.27 77.12
C LYS A 340 38.55 -46.79 77.27
N ARG A 341 39.64 -47.24 77.88
CA ARG A 341 39.80 -48.57 78.47
C ARG A 341 39.21 -48.56 79.88
N ARG A 342 38.73 -49.74 80.28
CA ARG A 342 38.20 -50.17 81.60
C ARG A 342 36.80 -49.70 81.94
#